data_AF-A0A6M5YQW0-F1
#
_entry.id   AF-A0A6M5YQW0-F1
#
_cell.length_a   1.000
_cell.length_b   1.000
_cell.length_c   1.000
_cell.angle_alpha   90.00
_cell.angle_beta   90.00
_cell.angle_gamma   90.00
#
_symmetry.space_group_name_H-M   'P 1'
#
loop_
_entity.id
_entity.type
_entity.pdbx_description
1 polymer ?
#
loop_
_entity_poly.entity_id
_entity_poly.type
_entity_poly.pdbx_seq_one_letter_code
_entity_poly.pdbx_strand_id
1 'polypeptide(L)'
;MYQVQRIAHEIGHELAQERDQTVAQQRRRELPVRVDVIPAVVAVEGDGGHLRTRAADRGPGVHEVQGKETKVAALVALTGATSQQDPQPDPATAFAQSRRVRRLMQQLNGWAGEPAESPENTGAEAVRAPEEPDVSNRPVRRVRTCVASMADGHTFGPMMAAEAQERGFYQAPRKAFVSDGAAYNWSIWRGYLGDFEPITDFLHAVCYVHGAAWGVGGTEAERWSLYLGVDARVLAGPCG
;
A
#
# COMPACT_ATOMS: atom_id res chain seq x y z
N MET A 1 12.70 -36.55 10.21
CA MET A 1 12.05 -35.32 9.68
C MET A 1 10.56 -35.58 9.55
N TYR A 2 9.70 -34.78 10.19
CA TYR A 2 8.25 -35.03 10.23
C TYR A 2 7.66 -34.96 8.80
N GLN A 3 6.82 -35.92 8.42
CA GLN A 3 6.24 -36.06 7.07
C GLN A 3 5.60 -34.75 6.57
N VAL A 4 4.93 -34.01 7.45
CA VAL A 4 4.33 -32.70 7.15
C VAL A 4 5.37 -31.64 6.77
N GLN A 5 6.50 -31.59 7.48
CA GLN A 5 7.57 -30.62 7.20
C GLN A 5 8.20 -30.88 5.83
N ARG A 6 8.42 -32.15 5.48
CA ARG A 6 8.93 -32.54 4.16
C ARG A 6 7.99 -32.10 3.05
N ILE A 7 6.70 -32.44 3.16
CA ILE A 7 5.68 -32.07 2.16
C ILE A 7 5.56 -30.55 2.03
N ALA A 8 5.57 -29.81 3.14
CA ALA A 8 5.52 -28.35 3.11
C ALA A 8 6.72 -27.73 2.37
N HIS A 9 7.92 -28.29 2.52
CA HIS A 9 9.09 -27.85 1.77
C HIS A 9 9.01 -28.21 0.28
N GLU A 10 8.54 -29.41 -0.06
CA GLU A 10 8.36 -29.84 -1.46
C GLU A 10 7.36 -28.93 -2.18
N ILE A 11 6.15 -28.75 -1.62
CA ILE A 11 5.12 -27.86 -2.17
C ILE A 11 5.65 -26.42 -2.25
N GLY A 12 6.37 -25.94 -1.22
CA GLY A 12 6.96 -24.61 -1.24
C GLY A 12 7.96 -24.41 -2.38
N HIS A 13 8.76 -25.42 -2.69
CA HIS A 13 9.68 -25.39 -3.83
C HIS A 13 8.94 -25.42 -5.17
N GLU A 14 7.90 -26.25 -5.30
CA GLU A 14 7.07 -26.31 -6.51
C GLU A 14 6.40 -24.96 -6.79
N LEU A 15 5.76 -24.36 -5.79
CA LEU A 15 5.12 -23.04 -5.92
C LEU A 15 6.12 -21.94 -6.29
N ALA A 16 7.35 -21.98 -5.75
CA ALA A 16 8.39 -21.04 -6.11
C ALA A 16 8.84 -21.21 -7.57
N GLN A 17 8.99 -22.45 -8.04
CA GLN A 17 9.34 -22.75 -9.42
C GLN A 17 8.23 -22.33 -10.40
N GLU A 18 6.96 -22.62 -10.09
CA GLU A 18 5.82 -22.19 -10.90
C GLU A 18 5.74 -20.67 -11.03
N ARG A 19 5.93 -19.95 -9.92
CA ARG A 19 6.03 -18.48 -9.92
C ARG A 19 7.16 -18.01 -10.83
N ASP A 20 8.35 -18.58 -10.70
CA ASP A 20 9.52 -18.15 -11.46
C ASP A 20 9.37 -18.44 -12.96
N GLN A 21 8.72 -19.56 -13.32
CA GLN A 21 8.32 -19.87 -14.69
C GLN A 21 7.31 -18.86 -15.23
N THR A 22 6.29 -18.51 -14.44
CA THR A 22 5.27 -17.51 -14.78
C THR A 22 5.91 -16.15 -15.05
N VAL A 23 6.84 -15.73 -14.18
CA VAL A 23 7.65 -14.51 -14.36
C VAL A 23 8.47 -14.57 -15.65
N ALA A 24 9.10 -15.71 -15.94
CA ALA A 24 9.88 -15.88 -17.16
C ALA A 24 9.01 -15.81 -18.43
N GLN A 25 7.81 -16.40 -18.41
CA GLN A 25 6.82 -16.29 -19.49
C GLN A 25 6.37 -14.85 -19.69
N GLN A 26 6.10 -14.11 -18.60
CA GLN A 26 5.72 -12.70 -18.69
C GLN A 26 6.82 -11.88 -19.37
N ARG A 27 8.08 -12.07 -18.97
CA ARG A 27 9.23 -11.36 -19.55
C ARG A 27 9.38 -11.63 -21.04
N ARG A 28 9.08 -12.84 -21.49
CA ARG A 28 9.08 -13.21 -22.92
C ARG A 28 7.80 -12.81 -23.66
N ARG A 29 6.82 -12.20 -22.97
CA ARG A 29 5.49 -11.83 -23.50
C ARG A 29 4.68 -13.05 -23.96
N GLU A 30 4.90 -14.19 -23.33
CA GLU A 30 4.22 -15.46 -23.60
C GLU A 30 3.10 -15.75 -22.59
N LEU A 31 3.04 -15.01 -21.49
CA LEU A 31 2.07 -15.25 -20.43
C LEU A 31 0.66 -14.80 -20.83
N PRO A 32 -0.32 -15.71 -20.95
CA PRO A 32 -1.67 -15.36 -21.36
C PRO A 32 -2.44 -14.68 -20.22
N VAL A 33 -3.44 -13.89 -20.59
CA VAL A 33 -4.48 -13.43 -19.66
C VAL A 33 -5.34 -14.65 -19.27
N ARG A 34 -5.66 -14.79 -17.98
CA ARG A 34 -6.41 -15.90 -17.38
C ARG A 34 -7.84 -15.54 -16.96
N VAL A 35 -8.29 -14.33 -17.27
CA VAL A 35 -9.66 -13.87 -16.99
C VAL A 35 -10.47 -13.77 -18.28
N ASP A 36 -11.72 -14.23 -18.23
CA ASP A 36 -12.64 -14.12 -19.37
C ASP A 36 -13.17 -12.70 -19.55
N VAL A 37 -13.25 -11.93 -18.46
CA VAL A 37 -13.76 -10.56 -18.44
C VAL A 37 -12.68 -9.62 -17.93
N ILE A 38 -12.26 -8.69 -18.79
CA ILE A 38 -11.29 -7.65 -18.43
C ILE A 38 -11.95 -6.66 -17.45
N PRO A 39 -11.35 -6.40 -16.28
CA PRO A 39 -11.87 -5.39 -15.37
C PRO A 39 -11.84 -4.00 -16.00
N ALA A 40 -12.94 -3.24 -15.85
CA ALA A 40 -13.01 -1.87 -16.37
C ALA A 40 -12.16 -0.87 -15.56
N VAL A 41 -11.84 -1.19 -14.31
CA VAL A 41 -11.02 -0.38 -13.41
C VAL A 41 -10.12 -1.28 -12.60
N VAL A 42 -8.83 -0.93 -12.55
CA VAL A 42 -7.84 -1.66 -11.77
C VAL A 42 -6.93 -0.71 -11.00
N ALA A 43 -6.44 -1.17 -9.85
CA ALA A 43 -5.38 -0.53 -9.11
C ALA A 43 -4.35 -1.56 -8.67
N VAL A 44 -3.07 -1.19 -8.71
CA VAL A 44 -1.97 -1.94 -8.11
C VAL A 44 -1.43 -1.10 -6.96
N GLU A 45 -1.53 -1.59 -5.74
CA GLU A 45 -1.06 -0.92 -4.52
C GLU A 45 0.24 -1.58 -4.08
N GLY A 46 1.38 -0.88 -4.21
CA GLY A 46 2.70 -1.39 -3.84
C GLY A 46 3.16 -0.84 -2.48
N ASP A 47 3.68 -1.71 -1.62
CA ASP A 47 4.14 -1.34 -0.28
C ASP A 47 5.33 -2.20 0.20
N GLY A 48 6.09 -1.66 1.15
CA GLY A 48 7.19 -2.30 1.86
C GLY A 48 6.80 -2.57 3.31
N GLY A 49 7.10 -3.77 3.80
CA GLY A 49 6.80 -4.16 5.18
C GLY A 49 8.02 -4.73 5.88
N HIS A 50 7.85 -5.02 7.17
CA HIS A 50 8.82 -5.79 7.94
C HIS A 50 8.12 -7.00 8.53
N LEU A 51 8.70 -8.18 8.33
CA LEU A 51 8.30 -9.39 9.04
C LEU A 51 9.44 -9.87 9.93
N ARG A 52 9.08 -10.63 10.96
CA ARG A 52 10.04 -11.33 11.82
C ARG A 52 10.07 -12.80 11.41
N THR A 53 11.25 -13.29 11.06
CA THR A 53 11.46 -14.71 10.76
C THR A 53 11.99 -15.47 11.95
N ARG A 54 11.75 -16.78 11.99
CA ARG A 54 12.44 -17.70 12.90
C ARG A 54 13.91 -17.83 12.53
N ALA A 55 14.80 -17.87 13.51
CA ALA A 55 16.14 -18.41 13.32
C ALA A 55 16.05 -19.91 12.95
N ALA A 56 16.98 -20.37 12.10
CA ALA A 56 17.09 -21.79 11.75
C ALA A 56 17.30 -22.64 13.02
N ASP A 57 16.76 -23.86 13.03
CA ASP A 57 16.99 -24.87 14.08
C ASP A 57 16.53 -24.53 15.51
N ARG A 58 15.72 -23.48 15.71
CA ARG A 58 15.23 -23.06 17.03
C ARG A 58 13.83 -23.58 17.42
N GLY A 59 13.23 -24.45 16.60
CA GLY A 59 11.88 -24.96 16.82
C GLY A 59 10.78 -23.91 16.58
N PRO A 60 9.52 -24.18 17.01
CA PRO A 60 8.40 -23.25 16.83
C PRO A 60 8.60 -21.92 17.61
N GLY A 61 8.15 -20.80 17.05
CA GLY A 61 8.24 -19.47 17.67
C GLY A 61 9.11 -18.46 16.90
N VAL A 62 9.05 -17.18 17.30
CA VAL A 62 9.95 -16.12 16.82
C VAL A 62 11.18 -16.13 17.70
N HIS A 63 12.30 -16.59 17.16
CA HIS A 63 13.58 -16.69 17.86
C HIS A 63 14.55 -15.69 17.25
N GLU A 64 15.01 -14.75 18.08
CA GLU A 64 15.88 -13.60 17.72
C GLU A 64 15.25 -12.61 16.72
N VAL A 65 15.48 -11.30 16.92
CA VAL A 65 14.90 -10.26 16.07
C VAL A 65 15.68 -10.20 14.76
N GLN A 66 15.21 -10.93 13.74
CA GLN A 66 15.67 -10.75 12.37
C GLN A 66 14.57 -10.07 11.57
N GLY A 67 14.60 -8.74 11.55
CA GLY A 67 13.76 -7.95 10.66
C GLY A 67 14.10 -8.27 9.22
N LYS A 68 13.14 -8.82 8.47
CA LYS A 68 13.25 -8.98 7.01
C LYS A 68 12.29 -8.01 6.36
N GLU A 69 12.81 -7.23 5.43
CA GLU A 69 11.98 -6.40 4.58
C GLU A 69 11.16 -7.30 3.65
N THR A 70 9.89 -6.97 3.51
CA THR A 70 8.98 -7.61 2.55
C THR A 70 8.53 -6.59 1.54
N LYS A 71 8.25 -7.06 0.33
CA LYS A 71 7.58 -6.31 -0.72
C LYS A 71 6.22 -6.94 -0.94
N VAL A 72 5.18 -6.11 -0.95
CA VAL A 72 3.81 -6.55 -1.11
C VAL A 72 3.14 -5.71 -2.19
N ALA A 73 2.34 -6.35 -3.03
CA ALA A 73 1.53 -5.70 -4.03
C ALA A 73 0.11 -6.22 -3.91
N ALA A 74 -0.87 -5.35 -3.69
CA ALA A 74 -2.27 -5.70 -3.82
C ALA A 74 -2.77 -5.30 -5.22
N LEU A 75 -3.24 -6.28 -5.99
CA LEU A 75 -3.85 -6.08 -7.30
C LEU A 75 -5.36 -6.14 -7.13
N VAL A 76 -6.02 -5.03 -7.42
CA VAL A 76 -7.42 -4.80 -7.08
C VAL A 76 -8.22 -4.47 -8.33
N ALA A 77 -9.26 -5.27 -8.60
CA ALA A 77 -10.29 -4.93 -9.56
C ALA A 77 -11.39 -4.12 -8.86
N LEU A 78 -11.81 -3.02 -9.50
CA LEU A 78 -12.70 -2.02 -8.93
C LEU A 78 -13.92 -1.80 -9.84
N THR A 79 -14.99 -1.27 -9.26
CA THR A 79 -16.10 -0.64 -10.01
C THR A 79 -16.29 0.77 -9.50
N GLY A 80 -16.55 1.72 -10.39
CA GLY A 80 -16.82 3.11 -10.00
C GLY A 80 -17.21 3.95 -11.20
N ALA A 81 -17.95 5.02 -10.93
CA ALA A 81 -18.29 6.04 -11.91
C ALA A 81 -17.02 6.71 -12.46
N THR A 82 -17.16 7.37 -13.61
CA THR A 82 -16.13 8.27 -14.12
C THR A 82 -16.52 9.69 -13.77
N SER A 83 -15.54 10.54 -13.53
CA SER A 83 -15.75 11.97 -13.31
C SER A 83 -14.78 12.74 -14.20
N GLN A 84 -15.23 13.86 -14.76
CA GLN A 84 -14.41 14.76 -15.59
C GLN A 84 -13.51 15.67 -14.74
N GLN A 85 -13.82 15.79 -13.47
CA GLN A 85 -13.08 16.57 -12.49
C GLN A 85 -12.82 15.70 -11.26
N ASP A 86 -11.81 16.02 -10.47
CA ASP A 86 -11.60 15.35 -9.19
C ASP A 86 -12.88 15.51 -8.33
N PRO A 87 -13.55 14.42 -7.95
CA PRO A 87 -14.73 14.50 -7.10
C PRO A 87 -14.39 14.97 -5.67
N GLN A 88 -13.12 14.98 -5.29
CA GLN A 88 -12.66 15.42 -3.98
C GLN A 88 -11.34 16.20 -4.08
N PRO A 89 -11.38 17.44 -4.61
CA PRO A 89 -10.17 18.25 -4.85
C PRO A 89 -9.48 18.69 -3.55
N ASP A 90 -10.25 18.79 -2.45
CA ASP A 90 -9.73 19.09 -1.12
C ASP A 90 -9.50 17.80 -0.31
N PRO A 91 -8.51 17.77 0.59
CA PRO A 91 -8.32 16.64 1.49
C PRO A 91 -9.55 16.47 2.37
N ALA A 92 -9.81 15.22 2.77
CA ALA A 92 -10.85 14.97 3.74
C ALA A 92 -10.58 15.79 5.01
N THR A 93 -11.61 16.49 5.51
CA THR A 93 -11.51 17.36 6.70
C THR A 93 -10.93 16.67 7.94
N ALA A 94 -11.00 15.34 8.00
CA ALA A 94 -10.37 14.52 9.03
C ALA A 94 -8.85 14.73 9.12
N PHE A 95 -8.18 15.08 8.02
CA PHE A 95 -6.74 15.39 7.99
C PHE A 95 -6.43 16.79 8.53
N ALA A 96 -7.40 17.70 8.60
CA ALA A 96 -7.21 18.98 9.30
C ALA A 96 -7.44 18.89 10.82
N GLN A 97 -7.98 17.78 11.32
CA GLN A 97 -8.38 17.63 12.72
C GLN A 97 -7.25 17.06 13.58
N SER A 98 -6.65 17.90 14.43
CA SER A 98 -5.49 17.56 15.24
C SER A 98 -5.61 16.26 16.04
N ARG A 99 -6.77 16.02 16.67
CA ARG A 99 -7.03 14.79 17.44
C ARG A 99 -7.03 13.54 16.55
N ARG A 100 -7.59 13.62 15.35
CA ARG A 100 -7.65 12.50 14.40
C ARG A 100 -6.29 12.21 13.80
N VAL A 101 -5.56 13.26 13.39
CA VAL A 101 -4.20 13.11 12.88
C VAL A 101 -3.29 12.49 13.93
N ARG A 102 -3.34 12.93 15.19
CA ARG A 102 -2.56 12.30 16.28
C ARG A 102 -2.86 10.82 16.44
N ARG A 103 -4.15 10.45 16.45
CA ARG A 103 -4.56 9.04 16.55
C ARG A 103 -4.07 8.23 15.36
N LEU A 104 -4.16 8.79 14.14
CA LEU A 104 -3.63 8.18 12.93
C LEU A 104 -2.11 7.94 13.04
N MET A 105 -1.36 8.95 13.48
CA MET A 105 0.09 8.84 13.67
C MET A 105 0.46 7.78 14.72
N GLN A 106 -0.28 7.69 15.83
CA GLN A 106 -0.07 6.66 16.84
C GLN A 106 -0.32 5.25 16.29
N GLN A 107 -1.35 5.07 15.46
CA GLN A 107 -1.67 3.79 14.86
C GLN A 107 -0.61 3.36 13.83
N LEU A 108 -0.13 4.30 13.02
CA LEU A 108 0.89 4.03 12.00
C LEU A 108 2.27 3.78 12.63
N ASN A 109 2.64 4.54 13.68
CA ASN A 109 3.89 4.33 14.41
C ASN A 109 3.84 3.07 15.30
N GLY A 110 2.67 2.71 15.85
CA GLY A 110 2.48 1.54 16.70
C GLY A 110 2.58 0.19 15.95
N TRP A 111 2.50 0.19 14.62
CA TRP A 111 2.78 -1.02 13.83
C TRP A 111 4.28 -1.41 13.84
N ALA A 112 5.16 -0.53 14.32
CA ALA A 112 6.60 -0.77 14.50
C ALA A 112 6.96 -1.67 15.70
N GLY A 113 6.03 -2.51 16.18
CA GLY A 113 6.33 -3.60 17.11
C GLY A 113 6.49 -3.22 18.58
N GLU A 114 6.10 -2.01 19.00
CA GLU A 114 5.94 -1.69 20.41
C GLU A 114 4.49 -1.95 20.85
N PRO A 115 4.26 -2.54 22.04
CA PRO A 115 2.91 -2.76 22.54
C PRO A 115 2.24 -1.39 22.72
N ALA A 116 1.23 -1.11 21.92
CA ALA A 116 0.39 0.06 22.12
C ALA A 116 -0.24 -0.03 23.52
N GLU A 117 0.15 0.86 24.42
CA GLU A 117 -0.66 1.13 25.61
C GLU A 117 -2.04 1.56 25.12
N SER A 118 -3.06 0.80 25.52
CA SER A 118 -4.45 1.09 25.19
C SER A 118 -4.76 2.47 25.78
N PRO A 119 -5.18 3.47 24.99
CA PRO A 119 -5.54 4.75 25.57
C PRO A 119 -6.79 4.52 26.43
N GLU A 120 -6.66 4.81 27.72
CA GLU A 120 -7.78 4.82 28.66
C GLU A 120 -8.91 5.67 28.09
N ASN A 121 -10.11 5.10 28.18
CA ASN A 121 -11.38 5.68 27.78
C ASN A 121 -11.67 6.96 28.58
N THR A 122 -11.08 8.07 28.17
CA THR A 122 -11.39 9.39 28.71
C THR A 122 -12.61 9.94 27.99
N GLY A 123 -13.77 9.77 28.63
CA GLY A 123 -14.97 10.59 28.53
C GLY A 123 -15.32 11.10 27.13
N ALA A 124 -16.12 10.33 26.39
CA ALA A 124 -16.77 10.78 25.18
C ALA A 124 -17.79 11.89 25.50
N GLU A 125 -17.39 13.16 25.42
CA GLU A 125 -18.33 14.21 25.05
C GLU A 125 -18.76 13.96 23.61
N ALA A 126 -20.07 13.80 23.42
CA ALA A 126 -20.71 13.57 22.14
C ALA A 126 -20.55 14.80 21.24
N VAL A 127 -19.38 14.92 20.61
CA VAL A 127 -19.20 15.77 19.44
C VAL A 127 -20.15 15.22 18.38
N ARG A 128 -21.13 16.03 17.99
CA ARG A 128 -22.08 15.75 16.90
C ARG A 128 -21.31 15.06 15.77
N ALA A 129 -21.69 13.83 15.44
CA ALA A 129 -21.03 13.07 14.39
C ALA A 129 -20.98 13.97 13.15
N PRO A 130 -19.80 14.25 12.59
CA PRO A 130 -19.73 14.99 11.33
C PRO A 130 -20.57 14.22 10.32
N GLU A 131 -21.29 14.95 9.49
CA GLU A 131 -22.05 14.42 8.35
C GLU A 131 -21.16 13.41 7.63
N GLU A 132 -21.63 12.15 7.52
CA GLU A 132 -20.83 11.12 6.86
C GLU A 132 -20.58 11.61 5.43
N PRO A 133 -19.31 11.63 4.97
CA PRO A 133 -19.02 12.11 3.63
C PRO A 133 -19.82 11.27 2.63
N ASP A 134 -20.39 11.90 1.61
CA ASP A 134 -21.10 11.19 0.55
C ASP A 134 -20.14 10.20 -0.12
N VAL A 135 -20.29 8.92 0.22
CA VAL A 135 -19.45 7.83 -0.28
C VAL A 135 -19.98 7.22 -1.58
N SER A 136 -21.09 7.73 -2.12
CA SER A 136 -21.78 7.15 -3.28
C SER A 136 -20.88 7.06 -4.53
N ASN A 137 -19.91 7.98 -4.67
CA ASN A 137 -18.99 8.04 -5.80
C ASN A 137 -17.65 7.30 -5.57
N ARG A 138 -17.46 6.61 -4.44
CA ARG A 138 -16.19 5.91 -4.16
C ARG A 138 -16.05 4.63 -4.98
N PRO A 139 -14.86 4.33 -5.53
CA PRO A 139 -14.58 3.05 -6.14
C PRO A 139 -14.81 1.90 -5.15
N VAL A 140 -15.55 0.88 -5.59
CA VAL A 140 -15.85 -0.32 -4.80
C VAL A 140 -14.90 -1.45 -5.22
N ARG A 141 -14.15 -2.00 -4.26
CA ARG A 141 -13.29 -3.17 -4.48
C ARG A 141 -14.14 -4.41 -4.75
N ARG A 142 -13.82 -5.15 -5.80
CA ARG A 142 -14.50 -6.40 -6.16
C ARG A 142 -13.64 -7.61 -5.89
N VAL A 143 -12.45 -7.63 -6.47
CA VAL A 143 -11.49 -8.73 -6.32
C VAL A 143 -10.17 -8.13 -5.91
N ARG A 144 -9.52 -8.77 -4.93
CA ARG A 144 -8.17 -8.44 -4.51
C ARG A 144 -7.32 -9.69 -4.52
N THR A 145 -6.12 -9.58 -5.06
CA THR A 145 -5.07 -10.58 -4.88
C THR A 145 -3.79 -9.91 -4.45
N CYS A 146 -2.96 -10.63 -3.71
CA CYS A 146 -1.72 -10.10 -3.19
C CYS A 146 -0.55 -10.95 -3.68
N VAL A 147 0.50 -10.28 -4.14
CA VAL A 147 1.82 -10.89 -4.33
C VAL A 147 2.72 -10.37 -3.23
N ALA A 148 3.44 -11.25 -2.56
CA ALA A 148 4.36 -10.88 -1.49
C ALA A 148 5.68 -11.64 -1.63
N SER A 149 6.79 -10.97 -1.34
CA SER A 149 8.12 -11.57 -1.38
C SER A 149 9.05 -10.91 -0.37
N MET A 150 10.06 -11.65 0.10
CA MET A 150 11.20 -11.08 0.83
C MET A 150 12.38 -10.76 -0.11
N ALA A 151 12.21 -10.91 -1.42
CA ALA A 151 13.19 -10.52 -2.40
C ALA A 151 13.27 -8.99 -2.54
N ASP A 152 14.36 -8.50 -3.15
CA ASP A 152 14.50 -7.09 -3.46
C ASP A 152 13.48 -6.58 -4.50
N GLY A 153 13.38 -5.26 -4.64
CA GLY A 153 12.44 -4.62 -5.57
C GLY A 153 12.68 -5.01 -7.04
N HIS A 154 13.92 -5.28 -7.43
CA HIS A 154 14.27 -5.68 -8.80
C HIS A 154 13.70 -7.07 -9.13
N THR A 155 13.75 -7.99 -8.19
CA THR A 155 13.21 -9.34 -8.30
C THR A 155 11.69 -9.36 -8.14
N PHE A 156 11.16 -8.47 -7.29
CA PHE A 156 9.74 -8.36 -7.01
C PHE A 156 8.90 -7.75 -8.15
N GLY A 157 9.39 -6.69 -8.81
CA GLY A 157 8.68 -6.03 -9.92
C GLY A 157 8.15 -6.98 -11.00
N PRO A 158 8.97 -7.91 -11.53
CA PRO A 158 8.51 -8.95 -12.47
C PRO A 158 7.39 -9.85 -11.94
N MET A 159 7.39 -10.15 -10.64
CA MET A 159 6.32 -10.96 -10.01
C MET A 159 5.01 -10.19 -10.02
N MET A 160 5.05 -8.91 -9.66
CA MET A 160 3.91 -8.00 -9.74
C MET A 160 3.40 -7.88 -11.18
N ALA A 161 4.31 -7.74 -12.15
CA ALA A 161 3.98 -7.62 -13.57
C ALA A 161 3.32 -8.87 -14.14
N ALA A 162 3.78 -10.06 -13.74
CA ALA A 162 3.18 -11.34 -14.09
C ALA A 162 1.75 -11.46 -13.57
N GLU A 163 1.53 -11.15 -12.30
CA GLU A 163 0.19 -11.17 -11.71
C GLU A 163 -0.77 -10.18 -12.40
N ALA A 164 -0.28 -8.98 -12.74
CA ALA A 164 -1.06 -7.99 -13.47
C ALA A 164 -1.45 -8.50 -14.89
N GLN A 165 -0.53 -9.20 -15.57
CA GLN A 165 -0.77 -9.77 -16.89
C GLN A 165 -1.84 -10.87 -16.85
N GLU A 166 -1.73 -11.84 -15.92
CA GLU A 166 -2.73 -12.92 -15.83
C GLU A 166 -4.14 -12.38 -15.54
N ARG A 167 -4.24 -11.24 -14.85
CA ARG A 167 -5.53 -10.62 -14.49
C ARG A 167 -6.10 -9.68 -15.54
N GLY A 168 -5.42 -9.50 -16.65
CA GLY A 168 -5.86 -8.61 -17.70
C GLY A 168 -5.74 -7.12 -17.34
N PHE A 169 -4.89 -6.75 -16.37
CA PHE A 169 -4.82 -5.37 -15.87
C PHE A 169 -4.24 -4.41 -16.91
N TYR A 170 -3.32 -4.87 -17.76
CA TYR A 170 -2.77 -4.04 -18.84
C TYR A 170 -3.82 -3.66 -19.89
N GLN A 171 -4.86 -4.50 -20.05
CA GLN A 171 -5.98 -4.30 -20.95
C GLN A 171 -7.09 -3.44 -20.33
N ALA A 172 -7.05 -3.17 -19.03
CA ALA A 172 -8.04 -2.34 -18.37
C ALA A 172 -7.96 -0.89 -18.89
N PRO A 173 -9.10 -0.26 -19.21
CA PRO A 173 -9.12 1.11 -19.73
C PRO A 173 -8.81 2.16 -18.65
N ARG A 174 -9.02 1.84 -17.38
CA ARG A 174 -8.71 2.70 -16.23
C ARG A 174 -7.82 1.94 -15.27
N LYS A 175 -6.60 2.43 -15.09
CA LYS A 175 -5.55 1.72 -14.35
C LYS A 175 -4.69 2.70 -13.56
N ALA A 176 -4.50 2.40 -12.28
CA ALA A 176 -3.73 3.22 -11.35
C ALA A 176 -2.67 2.39 -10.61
N PHE A 177 -1.54 3.00 -10.31
CA PHE A 177 -0.52 2.46 -9.43
C PHE A 177 -0.41 3.35 -8.19
N VAL A 178 -0.71 2.79 -7.01
CA VAL A 178 -0.69 3.51 -5.74
C VAL A 178 0.51 3.05 -4.92
N SER A 179 1.34 3.97 -4.46
CA SER A 179 2.47 3.61 -3.59
C SER A 179 3.02 4.77 -2.78
N ASP A 180 3.82 4.45 -1.76
CA ASP A 180 4.52 5.42 -0.93
C ASP A 180 5.70 6.10 -1.67
N GLY A 181 6.48 6.91 -0.95
CA GLY A 181 7.64 7.61 -1.50
C GLY A 181 8.87 6.74 -1.80
N ALA A 182 8.85 5.42 -1.55
CA ALA A 182 10.05 4.60 -1.67
C ALA A 182 10.51 4.45 -3.14
N ALA A 183 11.78 4.73 -3.41
CA ALA A 183 12.33 4.80 -4.77
C ALA A 183 12.17 3.51 -5.60
N TYR A 184 12.16 2.34 -4.94
CA TYR A 184 11.99 1.07 -5.63
C TYR A 184 10.56 0.91 -6.20
N ASN A 185 9.53 1.46 -5.55
CA ASN A 185 8.15 1.40 -6.05
C ASN A 185 8.02 2.16 -7.37
N TRP A 186 8.59 3.36 -7.45
CA TRP A 186 8.64 4.17 -8.67
C TRP A 186 9.55 3.58 -9.76
N SER A 187 10.50 2.73 -9.40
CA SER A 187 11.32 1.98 -10.35
C SER A 187 10.54 0.81 -10.95
N ILE A 188 9.75 0.10 -10.13
CA ILE A 188 8.83 -0.94 -10.60
C ILE A 188 7.75 -0.33 -11.51
N TRP A 189 7.14 0.78 -11.10
CA TRP A 189 6.15 1.49 -11.92
C TRP A 189 6.71 1.83 -13.30
N ARG A 190 7.85 2.55 -13.36
CA ARG A 190 8.47 2.91 -14.65
C ARG A 190 8.82 1.69 -15.52
N GLY A 191 9.26 0.61 -14.90
CA GLY A 191 9.72 -0.58 -15.62
C GLY A 191 8.60 -1.49 -16.13
N TYR A 192 7.50 -1.59 -15.38
CA TYR A 192 6.48 -2.61 -15.61
C TYR A 192 5.06 -2.07 -15.74
N LEU A 193 4.74 -0.94 -15.13
CA LEU A 193 3.37 -0.40 -15.02
C LEU A 193 3.32 1.06 -15.51
N GLY A 194 4.21 1.47 -16.42
CA GLY A 194 4.39 2.87 -16.80
C GLY A 194 3.19 3.52 -17.51
N ASP A 195 2.22 2.71 -17.92
CA ASP A 195 0.93 3.11 -18.47
C ASP A 195 -0.18 3.24 -17.40
N PHE A 196 0.11 2.90 -16.14
CA PHE A 196 -0.79 3.09 -15.00
C PHE A 196 -0.61 4.51 -14.45
N GLU A 197 -1.73 5.16 -14.10
CA GLU A 197 -1.70 6.48 -13.48
C GLU A 197 -0.99 6.39 -12.11
N PRO A 198 0.16 7.07 -11.92
CA PRO A 198 0.90 7.02 -10.67
C PRO A 198 0.21 7.89 -9.61
N ILE A 199 -0.14 7.30 -8.47
CA ILE A 199 -0.79 7.97 -7.34
C ILE A 199 0.07 7.76 -6.10
N THR A 200 0.48 8.83 -5.44
CA THR A 200 1.17 8.74 -4.15
C THR A 200 0.19 8.39 -3.05
N ASP A 201 0.57 7.46 -2.18
CA ASP A 201 -0.19 7.15 -0.96
C ASP A 201 -0.22 8.37 -0.03
N PHE A 202 -1.40 8.99 0.01
CA PHE A 202 -1.65 10.18 0.80
C PHE A 202 -1.45 9.97 2.30
N LEU A 203 -1.70 8.77 2.84
CA LEU A 203 -1.50 8.51 4.27
C LEU A 203 -0.02 8.60 4.63
N HIS A 204 0.86 8.01 3.81
CA HIS A 204 2.30 8.14 3.98
C HIS A 204 2.76 9.58 3.82
N ALA A 205 2.25 10.31 2.82
CA ALA A 205 2.55 11.72 2.63
C ALA A 205 2.20 12.56 3.87
N VAL A 206 1.00 12.37 4.44
CA VAL A 206 0.56 13.03 5.67
C VAL A 206 1.47 12.73 6.85
N CYS A 207 1.93 11.48 7.01
CA CYS A 207 2.91 11.13 8.06
C CYS A 207 4.20 11.91 7.93
N TYR A 208 4.74 12.03 6.71
CA TYR A 208 5.96 12.80 6.47
C TYR A 208 5.77 14.29 6.73
N VAL A 209 4.65 14.88 6.27
CA VAL A 209 4.34 16.29 6.52
C VAL A 209 4.19 16.56 8.02
N HIS A 210 3.48 15.70 8.74
CA HIS A 210 3.36 15.79 10.19
C HIS A 210 4.72 15.67 10.89
N GLY A 211 5.52 14.66 10.53
CA GLY A 211 6.85 14.45 11.08
C GLY A 211 7.78 15.64 10.84
N ALA A 212 7.78 16.20 9.63
CA ALA A 212 8.55 17.38 9.28
C ALA A 212 8.13 18.60 10.11
N ALA A 213 6.82 18.85 10.22
CA ALA A 213 6.30 19.95 11.04
C ALA A 213 6.74 19.82 12.51
N TRP A 214 6.70 18.61 13.08
CA TRP A 214 7.17 18.33 14.44
C TRP A 214 8.68 18.44 14.61
N GLY A 215 9.45 18.15 13.56
CA GLY A 215 10.91 18.24 13.57
C GLY A 215 11.43 19.69 13.54
N VAL A 216 10.67 20.63 12.97
CA VAL A 216 11.12 22.03 12.80
C VAL A 216 10.38 23.05 13.67
N GLY A 217 9.13 22.79 14.05
CA GLY A 217 8.31 23.73 14.83
C GLY A 217 8.68 23.77 16.31
N GLY A 218 8.82 24.98 16.87
CA GLY A 218 9.21 25.20 18.27
C GLY A 218 8.05 25.05 19.24
N THR A 219 6.85 25.48 18.84
CA THR A 219 5.62 25.36 19.64
C THR A 219 4.58 24.45 18.99
N GLU A 220 3.62 23.94 19.78
CA GLU A 220 2.52 23.13 19.25
C GLU A 220 1.68 23.90 18.21
N ALA A 221 1.44 25.19 18.42
CA ALA A 221 0.72 26.05 17.49
C ALA A 221 1.48 26.20 16.15
N GLU A 222 2.80 26.42 16.21
CA GLU A 222 3.65 26.49 15.02
C GLU A 222 3.66 25.16 14.25
N ARG A 223 3.76 24.02 14.94
CA ARG A 223 3.75 22.69 14.31
C ARG A 223 2.45 22.44 13.55
N TRP A 224 1.30 22.76 14.15
CA TRP A 224 0.02 22.63 13.46
C TRP A 224 -0.12 23.62 12.29
N SER A 225 0.36 24.85 12.45
CA SER A 225 0.37 25.84 11.36
C SER A 225 1.21 25.37 10.17
N LEU A 226 2.38 24.77 10.43
CA LEU A 226 3.25 24.20 9.40
C LEU A 226 2.61 22.99 8.71
N TYR A 227 2.02 22.07 9.49
CA TYR A 227 1.34 20.88 8.96
C TYR A 227 0.20 21.26 7.99
N LEU A 228 -0.68 22.17 8.42
CA LEU A 228 -1.80 22.66 7.60
C LEU A 228 -1.32 23.54 6.43
N GLY A 229 -0.22 24.26 6.59
CA GLY A 229 0.34 25.14 5.57
C GLY A 229 1.03 24.39 4.42
N VAL A 230 1.55 23.18 4.68
CA VAL A 230 2.13 22.31 3.66
C VAL A 230 1.03 21.58 2.87
N ASP A 231 -0.09 21.23 3.51
CA ASP A 231 -1.27 20.64 2.87
C ASP A 231 -1.70 21.47 1.65
N ALA A 232 -1.88 22.79 1.82
CA ALA A 232 -2.27 23.70 0.74
C ALA A 232 -1.29 23.79 -0.46
N ARG A 233 -0.02 23.40 -0.29
CA ARG A 233 1.01 23.48 -1.35
C ARG A 233 1.29 22.13 -2.01
N VAL A 234 1.18 21.02 -1.26
CA VAL A 234 1.35 19.66 -1.78
C VAL A 234 0.18 19.25 -2.67
N LEU A 235 -1.03 19.79 -2.41
CA LEU A 235 -2.23 19.53 -3.20
C LEU A 235 -2.35 20.37 -4.47
N ALA A 236 -1.63 21.49 -4.56
CA ALA A 236 -1.76 22.40 -5.69
C ALA A 236 -1.21 21.81 -7.01
N GLY A 237 -0.45 20.70 -6.94
CA GLY A 237 0.24 20.10 -8.08
C GLY A 237 1.24 21.09 -8.73
N PRO A 238 2.10 20.63 -9.65
CA PRO A 238 2.73 21.57 -10.57
C PRO A 238 1.62 22.18 -11.43
N CYS A 239 1.42 23.50 -11.34
CA CYS A 239 0.68 24.21 -12.37
C CYS A 239 1.39 23.92 -13.70
N GLY A 240 0.66 23.26 -14.62
CA GLY A 240 1.10 23.10 -16.01
C GLY A 240 1.26 24.44 -16.72
#